data_AF-H0T0U6-F1
#
_entry.id   AF-H0T0U6-F1
#
_cell.length_a   1.000
_cell.length_b   1.000
_cell.length_c   1.000
_cell.angle_alpha   90.00
_cell.angle_beta   90.00
_cell.angle_gamma   90.00
#
_symmetry.space_group_name_H-M   'P 1'
#
loop_
_entity.id
_entity.type
_entity.pdbx_description
1 polymer ?
#
loop_
_entity_poly.entity_id
_entity_poly.type
_entity_poly.pdbx_seq_one_letter_code
_entity_poly.pdbx_strand_id
1 'polypeptide(L)' 'MEAQKTAVDAIVVLTGCDRDAAAATVRRMYLAGVRDPKRLTFKGLQELARG' A
#
# COMPACT_ATOMS: atom_id res chain seq x y z
N MET A 1 10.55 -8.44 -2.11
CA MET A 1 10.17 -7.24 -2.88
C MET A 1 8.75 -7.36 -3.43
N GLU A 2 8.35 -8.54 -3.90
CA GLU A 2 7.01 -8.86 -4.44
C GLU A 2 5.82 -8.36 -3.61
N ALA A 3 5.77 -8.61 -2.29
CA ALA A 3 4.61 -8.26 -1.47
C ALA A 3 4.29 -6.75 -1.45
N GLN A 4 5.33 -5.89 -1.45
CA GLN A 4 5.13 -4.44 -1.53
C GLN A 4 4.65 -4.04 -2.91
N LYS A 5 5.25 -4.59 -3.97
CA LYS A 5 4.90 -4.29 -5.36
C LYS A 5 3.43 -4.65 -5.65
N THR A 6 3.01 -5.86 -5.26
CA THR A 6 1.61 -6.30 -5.38
C THR A 6 0.65 -5.36 -4.64
N ALA A 7 1.02 -4.91 -3.44
CA ALA A 7 0.18 -3.99 -2.67
C ALA A 7 0.07 -2.61 -3.32
N VAL A 8 1.19 -2.08 -3.84
CA VAL A 8 1.21 -0.80 -4.55
C VAL A 8 0.36 -0.86 -5.81
N ASP A 9 0.54 -1.87 -6.65
CA ASP A 9 -0.24 -2.01 -7.89
C ASP A 9 -1.73 -2.16 -7.60
N ALA A 10 -2.11 -2.96 -6.59
CA ALA A 10 -3.50 -3.09 -6.18
C ALA A 10 -4.10 -1.75 -5.70
N ILE A 11 -3.37 -0.98 -4.89
CA ILE A 11 -3.84 0.33 -4.41
C ILE A 11 -4.03 1.30 -5.57
N VAL A 12 -3.07 1.39 -6.50
CA VAL A 12 -3.18 2.26 -7.69
C VAL A 12 -4.38 1.87 -8.55
N VAL A 13 -4.57 0.57 -8.81
CA VAL A 13 -5.71 0.07 -9.59
C VAL A 13 -7.05 0.39 -8.91
N LEU A 14 -7.14 0.24 -7.59
CA LEU A 14 -8.39 0.40 -6.85
C LEU A 14 -8.78 1.86 -6.58
N THR A 15 -7.80 2.76 -6.50
CA THR A 15 -8.02 4.14 -6.07
C THR A 15 -7.70 5.19 -7.13
N GLY A 16 -6.95 4.82 -8.17
CA GLY A 16 -6.38 5.78 -9.12
C GLY A 16 -5.37 6.74 -8.51
N CYS A 17 -4.90 6.49 -7.27
CA CYS A 17 -3.95 7.39 -6.61
C CYS A 17 -2.58 7.34 -7.28
N ASP A 18 -1.80 8.39 -7.06
CA ASP A 18 -0.42 8.46 -7.50
C ASP A 18 0.39 7.25 -6.97
N ARG A 19 1.23 6.68 -7.85
CA ARG A 19 1.99 5.47 -7.55
C ARG A 19 3.07 5.72 -6.48
N ASP A 20 3.68 6.90 -6.47
CA ASP A 20 4.67 7.27 -5.45
C ASP A 20 3.99 7.46 -4.09
N ALA A 21 2.79 8.04 -4.04
CA ALA A 21 1.99 8.13 -2.83
C ALA A 21 1.59 6.73 -2.29
N ALA A 22 1.16 5.82 -3.16
CA ALA A 22 0.88 4.42 -2.80
C ALA A 22 2.13 3.71 -2.26
N ALA A 23 3.27 3.88 -2.94
CA ALA A 23 4.55 3.29 -2.56
C ALA A 23 5.04 3.81 -1.20
N ALA A 24 4.93 5.11 -0.95
CA ALA A 24 5.29 5.71 0.33
C ALA A 24 4.46 5.14 1.48
N THR A 25 3.14 5.00 1.27
CA THR A 25 2.21 4.42 2.24
C THR A 25 2.54 2.95 2.54
N VAL A 26 2.69 2.12 1.50
CA VAL A 26 3.04 0.69 1.65
C VAL A 26 4.41 0.52 2.31
N ARG A 27 5.38 1.37 1.96
CA ARG A 27 6.73 1.33 2.55
C ARG A 27 6.70 1.63 4.05
N ARG A 28 5.92 2.63 4.50
CA ARG A 28 5.76 2.92 5.94
C ARG A 28 5.22 1.70 6.69
N MET A 29 4.22 1.02 6.14
CA MET A 29 3.64 -0.17 6.77
C MET A 29 4.58 -1.36 6.83
N TYR A 30 5.38 -1.54 5.78
CA TYR A 30 6.39 -2.59 5.74
C TYR A 30 7.50 -2.37 6.78
N LEU A 31 7.95 -1.13 6.93
CA LEU A 31 8.90 -0.74 7.97
C LEU A 31 8.30 -0.89 9.38
N ALA A 32 6.99 -0.68 9.53
CA ALA A 32 6.25 -0.98 10.76
C ALA A 32 5.98 -2.49 10.99
N GLY A 33 6.57 -3.39 10.17
CA GLY A 33 6.52 -4.84 10.37
C GLY A 33 5.38 -5.56 9.63
N VAL A 34 4.58 -4.88 8.81
CA VAL A 34 3.54 -5.55 8.01
C VAL A 34 4.20 -6.17 6.76
N ARG A 35 4.32 -7.50 6.74
CA ARG A 35 4.98 -8.23 5.64
C ARG A 35 4.02 -8.96 4.72
N ASP A 36 2.78 -9.20 5.17
CA ASP A 36 1.75 -9.85 4.35
C ASP A 36 1.19 -8.86 3.30
N PRO A 37 1.16 -9.24 2.01
CA PRO A 37 0.71 -8.37 0.93
C PRO A 37 -0.76 -7.95 1.08
N LYS A 38 -1.66 -8.85 1.50
CA LYS A 38 -3.08 -8.52 1.68
C LYS A 38 -3.26 -7.47 2.79
N ARG A 39 -2.53 -7.60 3.90
CA ARG A 39 -2.53 -6.62 5.00
C ARG A 39 -1.92 -5.29 4.57
N LEU A 40 -0.87 -5.29 3.73
CA LEU A 40 -0.30 -4.06 3.17
C LEU A 40 -1.32 -3.32 2.29
N THR A 41 -2.01 -4.02 1.39
CA THR A 41 -3.05 -3.43 0.55
C THR A 41 -4.19 -2.87 1.39
N PHE A 42 -4.75 -3.68 2.30
CA PHE A 42 -5.91 -3.29 3.09
C PHE A 42 -5.63 -2.08 3.98
N LYS A 43 -4.51 -2.10 4.72
CA LYS A 43 -4.12 -0.95 5.53
C LYS A 43 -3.80 0.27 4.66
N GLY A 44 -3.15 0.09 3.51
CA GLY A 44 -2.86 1.17 2.57
C GLY A 44 -4.12 1.88 2.08
N LEU A 45 -5.16 1.12 1.75
CA LEU A 45 -6.48 1.66 1.39
C LEU A 45 -7.13 2.40 2.57
N GLN A 46 -7.05 1.86 3.79
CA GLN A 46 -7.58 2.52 4.99
C GLN A 46 -6.91 3.88 5.25
N GLU A 47 -5.59 3.97 5.11
CA GLU A 47 -4.87 5.24 5.31
C GLU A 47 -5.18 6.26 4.21
N LEU A 48 -5.28 5.82 2.95
CA LEU A 48 -5.66 6.71 1.84
C LEU A 48 -7.09 7.24 1.97
N ALA A 49 -8.01 6.48 2.57
CA ALA A 49 -9.37 6.93 2.83
C ALA A 49 -9.51 7.88 4.03
N ARG A 50 -8.43 8.05 4.83
CA ARG A 50 -8.40 8.91 6.02
C ARG A 50 -7.82 10.30 5.77
N GLY A 51 -7.20 10.52 4.60
CA GLY A 51 -6.74 11.83 4.14
C GLY A 51 -7.68 12.42 3.10
#